data_AF-A0A936YTI1-F1
#
_entry.id   AF-A0A936YTI1-F1
#
_cell.length_a   1.000
_cell.length_b   1.000
_cell.length_c   1.000
_cell.angle_alpha   90.00
_cell.angle_beta   90.00
_cell.angle_gamma   90.00
#
_symmetry.space_group_name_H-M   'P 1'
#
loop_
_entity.id
_entity.type
_entity.pdbx_description
1 polymer ?
#
loop_
_entity_poly.entity_id
_entity_poly.type
_entity_poly.pdbx_seq_one_letter_code
_entity_poly.pdbx_strand_id
1 'polypeptide(L)'
;MTAPRNIDFNVIFPNEASDIAFCEAIHHDGLKLSYRKSDADEQRPWDVLVVRHMVPDHADISSLEDYLGSAARPIDGENDDWGCFNASDIAQD
;
A
#
# COMPACT_ATOMS: atom_id res chain seq x y z
N MET A 1 -0.43 -17.98 11.10
CA MET A 1 -1.50 -18.26 10.12
C MET A 1 -0.88 -19.06 8.98
N THR A 2 -1.51 -20.11 8.42
CA THR A 2 -0.83 -21.04 7.48
C THR A 2 -1.29 -20.99 6.03
N ALA A 3 -2.41 -20.31 5.73
CA ALA A 3 -2.93 -20.20 4.37
C ALA A 3 -2.61 -18.83 3.75
N PRO A 4 -2.14 -18.78 2.49
CA PRO A 4 -1.85 -17.55 1.79
C PRO A 4 -3.12 -16.75 1.51
N ARG A 5 -2.97 -15.42 1.48
CA ARG A 5 -4.05 -14.45 1.25
C ARG A 5 -3.46 -13.13 0.75
N ASN A 6 -4.34 -12.22 0.33
CA ASN A 6 -3.92 -10.86 0.02
C ASN A 6 -3.68 -10.11 1.33
N ILE A 7 -2.53 -9.45 1.38
CA ILE A 7 -2.22 -8.44 2.39
C ILE A 7 -2.15 -7.10 1.65
N ASP A 8 -2.86 -6.14 2.19
CA ASP A 8 -3.15 -4.84 1.61
C ASP A 8 -2.42 -3.78 2.43
N PHE A 9 -1.66 -2.90 1.78
CA PHE A 9 -0.96 -1.77 2.40
C PHE A 9 -1.40 -0.48 1.70
N ASN A 10 -1.78 0.53 2.47
CA ASN A 10 -2.06 1.87 1.96
C ASN A 10 -0.83 2.75 2.17
N VAL A 11 -0.43 3.47 1.11
CA VAL A 11 0.67 4.43 1.14
C VAL A 11 0.15 5.75 0.60
N ILE A 12 0.19 6.79 1.43
CA ILE A 12 -0.44 8.07 1.15
C ILE A 12 0.56 9.14 0.72
N PHE A 13 0.14 10.03 -0.18
CA PHE A 13 0.97 11.04 -0.82
C PHE A 13 0.26 12.40 -0.90
N PRO A 14 1.00 13.51 -0.85
CA PRO A 14 0.43 14.86 -0.93
C PRO A 14 -0.07 15.23 -2.33
N ASN A 15 0.42 14.58 -3.39
CA ASN A 15 0.07 14.90 -4.77
C ASN A 15 0.24 13.70 -5.72
N GLU A 16 -0.41 13.78 -6.89
CA GLU A 16 -0.39 12.75 -7.95
C GLU A 16 0.99 12.53 -8.58
N ALA A 17 1.88 13.52 -8.55
CA ALA A 17 3.23 13.29 -9.09
C ALA A 17 4.02 12.35 -8.17
N SER A 18 3.82 12.47 -6.85
CA SER A 18 4.44 11.60 -5.86
C SER A 18 3.89 10.16 -5.94
N ASP A 19 2.58 9.96 -6.04
CA ASP A 19 2.02 8.58 -6.08
C ASP A 19 2.42 7.81 -7.35
N ILE A 20 2.48 8.49 -8.50
CA ILE A 20 3.01 7.94 -9.76
C ILE A 20 4.50 7.59 -9.59
N ALA A 21 5.31 8.51 -9.06
CA ALA A 21 6.73 8.27 -8.86
C ALA A 21 6.99 7.09 -7.91
N PHE A 22 6.14 6.91 -6.90
CA PHE A 22 6.18 5.74 -6.03
C PHE A 22 5.91 4.45 -6.81
N CYS A 23 4.84 4.41 -7.60
CA CYS A 23 4.46 3.23 -8.41
C CYS A 23 5.56 2.83 -9.41
N GLU A 24 6.30 3.80 -9.95
CA GLU A 24 7.45 3.55 -10.81
C GLU A 24 8.70 3.10 -10.03
N ALA A 25 8.87 3.54 -8.78
CA ALA A 25 10.02 3.18 -7.95
C ALA A 25 9.89 1.77 -7.35
N ILE A 26 8.67 1.30 -7.11
CA ILE A 26 8.45 -0.01 -6.50
C ILE A 26 8.26 -1.12 -7.55
N HIS A 27 9.18 -2.07 -7.52
CA HIS A 27 9.12 -3.28 -8.33
C HIS A 27 9.50 -4.47 -7.47
N HIS A 28 8.51 -5.29 -7.14
CA HIS A 28 8.71 -6.56 -6.45
C HIS A 28 7.76 -7.60 -7.03
N ASP A 29 8.25 -8.81 -7.23
CA ASP A 29 7.45 -9.91 -7.76
C ASP A 29 6.19 -10.12 -6.91
N GLY A 30 5.05 -10.20 -7.59
CA GLY A 30 3.76 -10.49 -6.97
C GLY A 30 3.02 -9.30 -6.33
N LEU A 31 3.54 -8.08 -6.44
CA LEU A 31 2.79 -6.88 -6.06
C LEU A 31 1.76 -6.51 -7.12
N LYS A 32 0.56 -6.14 -6.67
CA LYS A 32 -0.45 -5.46 -7.47
C LYS A 32 -0.66 -4.07 -6.90
N LEU A 33 -0.74 -3.07 -7.76
CA LEU A 33 -0.88 -1.67 -7.39
C LEU A 33 -2.21 -1.12 -7.91
N SER A 34 -2.88 -0.32 -7.10
CA SER A 34 -3.96 0.56 -7.53
C SER A 34 -3.85 1.88 -6.79
N TYR A 35 -4.08 2.99 -7.47
CA TYR A 35 -4.01 4.32 -6.91
C TYR A 35 -5.39 4.98 -6.97
N ARG A 36 -5.72 5.78 -5.97
CA ARG A 36 -6.96 6.54 -5.90
C ARG A 36 -6.72 7.85 -5.17
N LYS A 37 -7.59 8.82 -5.45
CA LYS A 37 -7.73 9.99 -4.60
C LYS A 37 -8.72 9.67 -3.47
N SER A 38 -8.34 9.97 -2.24
CA SER A 38 -9.11 9.83 -1.01
C SER A 38 -9.32 11.20 -0.38
N ASP A 39 -10.51 11.43 0.18
CA ASP A 39 -10.82 12.63 0.95
C ASP A 39 -10.60 12.41 2.47
N ALA A 40 -9.99 11.29 2.86
CA ALA A 40 -9.74 10.95 4.26
C ALA A 40 -8.65 11.81 4.93
N ASP A 41 -7.64 12.23 4.15
CA ASP A 41 -6.56 13.11 4.59
C ASP A 41 -6.41 14.28 3.58
N GLU A 42 -6.75 15.49 4.01
CA GLU A 42 -6.65 16.70 3.18
C GLU A 42 -5.20 17.05 2.80
N GLN A 43 -4.22 16.68 3.62
CA GLN A 43 -2.80 16.94 3.37
C GLN A 43 -2.18 15.88 2.46
N ARG A 44 -2.72 14.66 2.49
CA ARG A 44 -2.27 13.52 1.67
C ARG A 44 -3.43 12.78 1.01
N PRO A 45 -4.09 13.42 0.02
CA PRO A 45 -5.30 12.88 -0.56
C PRO A 45 -5.04 11.77 -1.60
N TRP A 46 -3.79 11.39 -1.86
CA TRP A 46 -3.47 10.33 -2.83
C TRP A 46 -3.09 9.07 -2.09
N ASP A 47 -3.68 7.94 -2.45
CA ASP A 47 -3.52 6.66 -1.78
C ASP A 47 -3.18 5.58 -2.80
N VAL A 48 -2.03 4.93 -2.60
CA VAL A 48 -1.60 3.74 -3.34
C VAL A 48 -1.84 2.51 -2.49
N LEU A 49 -2.80 1.70 -2.93
CA LEU A 49 -3.04 0.37 -2.40
C LEU A 49 -2.05 -0.62 -3.04
N VAL A 50 -1.21 -1.21 -2.20
CA VAL A 50 -0.25 -2.25 -2.54
C VAL A 50 -0.75 -3.58 -2.02
N VAL A 51 -1.00 -4.54 -2.92
CA VAL A 51 -1.51 -5.87 -2.57
C VAL A 51 -0.44 -6.92 -2.83
N ARG A 52 -0.10 -7.71 -1.81
CA ARG A 52 0.77 -8.89 -1.93
C ARG A 52 0.05 -10.17 -1.54
N HIS A 53 0.05 -11.15 -2.42
CA HIS A 53 -0.46 -12.49 -2.09
C HIS A 53 0.63 -13.31 -1.40
N MET A 54 0.47 -13.56 -0.09
CA MET A 54 1.50 -14.23 0.73
C MET A 54 0.89 -15.01 1.90
N VAL A 55 1.67 -15.94 2.46
CA VAL A 55 1.37 -16.49 3.80
C VAL A 55 1.68 -15.39 4.81
N PRO A 56 0.73 -15.02 5.70
CA PRO A 56 0.99 -13.96 6.68
C PRO A 56 2.05 -14.41 7.69
N ASP A 57 3.23 -13.84 7.54
CA ASP A 57 4.34 -13.94 8.46
C ASP A 57 4.73 -12.53 8.91
N HIS A 58 4.96 -12.35 10.22
CA HIS A 58 5.26 -11.05 10.78
C HIS A 58 6.53 -10.44 10.18
N ALA A 59 7.59 -11.25 10.00
CA ALA A 59 8.85 -10.74 9.48
C ALA A 59 8.70 -10.31 8.01
N ASP A 60 7.97 -11.07 7.20
CA ASP A 60 7.73 -10.72 5.79
C ASP A 60 6.83 -9.47 5.66
N ILE A 61 5.82 -9.32 6.52
CA ILE A 61 4.94 -8.14 6.53
C ILE A 61 5.74 -6.90 6.95
N SER A 62 6.48 -6.96 8.06
CA SER A 62 7.32 -5.85 8.52
C SER A 62 8.39 -5.48 7.48
N SER A 63 9.00 -6.47 6.82
CA SER A 63 10.00 -6.21 5.78
C SER A 63 9.39 -5.50 4.57
N LEU A 64 8.16 -5.85 4.20
CA LEU A 64 7.44 -5.17 3.12
C LEU A 64 7.04 -3.75 3.54
N GLU A 65 6.53 -3.57 4.75
CA GLU A 65 6.21 -2.25 5.32
C GLU A 65 7.43 -1.31 5.32
N ASP A 66 8.58 -1.80 5.77
CA ASP A 66 9.84 -1.06 5.75
C ASP A 66 10.29 -0.70 4.33
N TYR A 67 10.18 -1.64 3.40
CA TYR A 67 10.49 -1.42 1.99
C TYR A 67 9.61 -0.31 1.39
N LEU A 68 8.29 -0.40 1.56
CA LEU A 68 7.34 0.60 1.05
C LEU A 68 7.62 1.98 1.66
N GLY A 69 7.82 2.05 2.98
CA GLY A 69 8.13 3.30 3.66
C GLY A 69 9.48 3.89 3.24
N SER A 70 10.47 3.05 2.89
CA SER A 70 11.76 3.52 2.36
C SER A 70 11.65 4.12 0.96
N ALA A 71 10.76 3.58 0.12
CA ALA A 71 10.49 4.07 -1.23
C ALA A 71 9.59 5.31 -1.24
N ALA A 72 8.66 5.44 -0.28
CA ALA A 72 7.72 6.55 -0.20
C ALA A 72 8.33 7.83 0.41
N ARG A 73 9.21 7.70 1.42
CA ARG A 73 9.78 8.85 2.15
C ARG A 73 10.47 9.91 1.27
N PRO A 74 11.26 9.56 0.24
CA PRO A 74 11.94 10.56 -0.59
C PRO A 74 11.02 11.47 -1.42
N ILE A 75 9.74 11.12 -1.53
CA ILE A 75 8.72 11.81 -2.35
C ILE A 75 7.54 12.28 -1.50
N ASP A 76 7.81 12.54 -0.21
CA ASP A 76 6.87 13.01 0.81
C ASP A 76 5.69 12.06 1.10
N GLY A 77 5.86 10.78 0.79
CA GLY A 77 4.89 9.73 1.09
C GLY A 77 5.09 9.07 2.46
N GLU A 78 4.03 8.44 2.97
CA GLU A 78 4.00 7.76 4.26
C GLU A 78 3.14 6.49 4.18
N ASN A 79 3.52 5.44 4.93
CA ASN A 79 2.65 4.29 5.13
C ASN A 79 1.49 4.70 6.04
N ASP A 80 0.27 4.40 5.67
CA ASP A 80 -0.92 4.79 6.44
C ASP A 80 -1.43 3.62 7.29
N ASP A 81 -1.82 2.53 6.64
CA ASP A 81 -2.38 1.34 7.29
C ASP A 81 -2.13 0.07 6.48
N TRP A 82 -2.21 -1.09 7.13
CA TRP A 82 -2.21 -2.38 6.44
C TRP A 82 -3.21 -3.37 7.04
N GLY A 83 -3.66 -4.31 6.22
CA GLY A 83 -4.67 -5.27 6.62
C GLY A 83 -4.79 -6.46 5.68
N CYS A 84 -5.82 -7.25 5.93
CA CYS A 84 -6.23 -8.36 5.07
C CYS A 84 -7.74 -8.23 4.92
N PHE A 85 -8.18 -7.44 3.95
CA PHE A 85 -9.61 -7.28 3.70
C PHE A 85 -10.12 -8.50 2.92
N ASN A 86 -11.28 -9.02 3.29
CA ASN A 86 -11.97 -9.91 2.37
C ASN A 86 -12.52 -9.05 1.23
N ALA A 87 -12.60 -9.59 0.01
CA ALA A 87 -13.17 -8.89 -1.15
C ALA A 87 -14.60 -8.34 -0.90
N SER A 88 -15.28 -8.83 0.15
CA SER A 88 -16.59 -8.36 0.62
C SER A 88 -16.56 -7.04 1.39
N ASP A 89 -15.40 -6.62 1.91
CA ASP A 89 -15.26 -5.42 2.75
C ASP A 89 -14.97 -4.15 1.92
N ILE A 90 -14.68 -4.30 0.62
CA ILE A 90 -14.38 -3.20 -0.33
C ILE A 90 -15.65 -2.75 -1.09
N ALA A 91 -16.76 -3.47 -0.95
CA ALA A 91 -18.06 -3.09 -1.50
C ALA A 91 -18.97 -2.53 -0.40
N GLN A 92 -18.66 -1.33 0.09
CA GLN A 92 -19.66 -0.46 0.71
C GLN A 92 -19.52 0.94 0.13
N ASP A 93 -20.25 1.15 -0.96
CA ASP A 93 -20.80 2.44 -1.39
C ASP A 93 -22.34 2.27 -1.43
#